data_AF-K5BAR2-F1
#
_entry.id   AF-K5BAR2-F1
#
_cell.length_a   1.000
_cell.length_b   1.000
_cell.length_c   1.000
_cell.angle_alpha   90.00
_cell.angle_beta   90.00
_cell.angle_gamma   90.00
#
_symmetry.space_group_name_H-M   'P 1'
#
loop_
_entity.id
_entity.type
_entity.pdbx_description
1 polymer ?
#
loop_
_entity_poly.entity_id
_entity_poly.type
_entity_poly.pdbx_seq_one_letter_code
_entity_poly.pdbx_strand_id
1 'polypeptide(L)' 'MQSIPEQIVVSVEDAEAGTQITAGSIELPSGVSLVSDPETLLVNVVAAPTAEQMEGGAEEAPAEGEAEAEAEAPAESE' A
#
# COMPACT_ATOMS: atom_id res chain seq x y z
N MET A 1 -9.58 -18.04 21.15
CA MET A 1 -10.17 -16.91 20.41
C MET A 1 -9.13 -16.48 19.39
N GLN A 2 -9.48 -16.53 18.10
CA GLN A 2 -8.55 -16.32 16.99
C GLN A 2 -8.09 -14.84 17.00
N SER A 3 -6.80 -14.58 17.16
CA SER A 3 -6.22 -13.22 17.16
C SER A 3 -5.98 -12.70 15.74
N ILE A 4 -6.98 -12.83 14.86
CA ILE A 4 -6.88 -12.30 13.49
C ILE A 4 -7.49 -10.89 13.50
N PRO A 5 -6.70 -9.84 13.20
CA PRO A 5 -7.22 -8.49 13.07
C PRO A 5 -8.02 -8.35 11.77
N GLU A 6 -9.19 -7.71 11.83
CA GLU A 6 -9.97 -7.39 10.63
C GLU A 6 -9.39 -6.22 9.83
N GLN A 7 -8.67 -5.33 10.52
CA GLN A 7 -8.04 -4.16 9.93
C GLN A 7 -6.69 -3.88 10.59
N ILE A 8 -5.77 -3.33 9.80
CA ILE A 8 -4.50 -2.78 10.26
C ILE A 8 -4.50 -1.31 9.89
N VAL A 9 -4.42 -0.42 10.89
CA VAL A 9 -4.49 1.02 10.70
C VAL A 9 -3.08 1.58 10.67
N VAL A 10 -2.76 2.35 9.64
CA VAL A 10 -1.47 3.03 9.49
C VAL A 10 -1.75 4.52 9.41
N SER A 11 -1.16 5.31 10.32
CA SER A 11 -1.27 6.78 10.23
C SER A 11 -0.25 7.33 9.23
N VAL A 12 -0.71 8.22 8.37
CA VAL A 12 0.08 8.96 7.39
C VAL A 12 0.10 10.47 7.69
N GLU A 13 -0.28 10.84 8.91
CA GLU A 13 -0.22 12.22 9.39
C GLU A 13 1.22 12.74 9.29
N ASP A 14 1.37 13.96 8.78
CA ASP A 14 2.65 14.64 8.55
C ASP A 14 3.62 13.93 7.58
N ALA A 15 3.17 12.92 6.83
CA ALA A 15 3.99 12.29 5.79
C ALA A 15 4.20 13.24 4.59
N GLU A 16 5.47 13.51 4.26
CA GLU A 16 5.84 14.36 3.13
C GLU A 16 5.78 13.61 1.80
N ALA A 17 5.65 14.34 0.69
CA ALA A 17 5.74 13.74 -0.64
C ALA A 17 7.10 13.03 -0.85
N GLY A 18 7.07 11.84 -1.43
CA GLY A 18 8.20 10.92 -1.53
C GLY A 18 8.32 9.93 -0.37
N THR A 19 7.47 10.04 0.66
CA THR A 19 7.44 9.07 1.76
C THR A 19 6.86 7.75 1.28
N GLN A 20 7.58 6.66 1.55
CA GLN A 20 7.17 5.30 1.24
C GLN A 20 7.00 4.50 2.53
N ILE A 21 5.83 3.89 2.71
CA ILE A 21 5.53 3.02 3.84
C ILE A 21 5.56 1.58 3.35
N THR A 22 6.48 0.81 3.91
CA THR A 22 6.66 -0.61 3.59
C THR A 22 5.98 -1.51 4.61
N ALA A 23 5.73 -2.76 4.23
CA ALA A 23 5.10 -3.76 5.09
C ALA A 23 5.85 -4.00 6.40
N GLY A 24 7.19 -3.97 6.37
CA GLY A 24 8.02 -4.14 7.56
C GLY A 24 7.94 -2.99 8.57
N SER A 25 7.44 -1.82 8.16
CA SER A 25 7.33 -0.63 9.00
C SER A 25 6.00 -0.52 9.76
N ILE A 26 5.09 -1.47 9.54
CA ILE A 26 3.75 -1.48 10.17
C ILE A 26 3.80 -2.10 11.57
N GLU A 27 3.16 -1.44 12.52
CA GLU A 27 2.96 -1.98 13.86
C GLU A 27 1.91 -3.10 13.85
N LEU A 28 2.34 -4.32 14.18
CA LEU A 28 1.47 -5.49 14.23
C LEU A 28 0.99 -5.80 15.65
N PRO A 29 -0.29 -6.20 15.84
CA PRO A 29 -0.80 -6.64 17.13
C PRO A 29 -0.05 -7.86 17.68
N SER A 30 -0.09 -8.04 19.00
CA SER A 30 0.55 -9.18 19.66
C SER A 30 0.04 -10.52 19.12
N GLY A 31 0.96 -11.40 18.71
CA GLY A 31 0.63 -12.72 18.19
C GLY A 31 0.34 -12.78 16.69
N VAL A 32 0.56 -11.67 15.96
CA VAL A 32 0.52 -11.59 14.50
C VAL A 32 1.95 -11.45 13.95
N SER A 33 2.24 -12.07 12.82
CA SER A 33 3.53 -12.00 12.13
C SER A 33 3.34 -11.62 10.67
N LEU A 34 4.24 -10.80 10.13
CA LEU A 34 4.31 -10.52 8.71
C LEU A 34 4.87 -11.74 7.96
N VAL A 35 4.15 -12.22 6.95
CA VAL A 35 4.56 -13.35 6.09
C VAL A 35 5.07 -12.85 4.73
N SER A 36 4.48 -11.75 4.24
CA SER A 36 4.90 -11.08 3.01
C SER A 36 6.28 -10.43 3.14
N ASP A 37 6.86 -10.09 2.00
CA ASP A 37 8.16 -9.43 1.97
C ASP A 37 8.12 -8.06 2.69
N PRO A 38 9.06 -7.78 3.62
CA PRO A 38 9.05 -6.56 4.41
C PRO A 38 9.34 -5.28 3.61
N GLU A 39 9.93 -5.40 2.41
CA GLU A 39 10.21 -4.29 1.51
C GLU A 39 9.02 -3.96 0.59
N THR A 40 7.95 -4.77 0.63
CA THR A 40 6.71 -4.52 -0.13
C THR A 40 6.19 -3.12 0.16
N LEU A 41 6.02 -2.32 -0.90
CA LEU A 41 5.47 -0.97 -0.84
C LEU A 41 3.95 -1.02 -0.65
N LEU A 42 3.46 -0.46 0.46
CA LEU A 42 2.03 -0.45 0.77
C LEU A 42 1.39 0.91 0.54
N VAL A 43 2.10 1.99 0.87
CA VAL A 43 1.63 3.36 0.65
C VAL A 43 2.77 4.20 0.09
N ASN A 44 2.52 4.89 -1.04
CA ASN A 44 3.41 5.90 -1.59
C ASN A 44 2.73 7.27 -1.50
N VAL A 45 3.32 8.17 -0.72
CA VAL A 45 2.82 9.54 -0.58
C VAL A 45 3.40 10.37 -1.71
N VAL A 46 2.59 10.68 -2.72
CA VAL A 46 3.02 11.50 -3.86
C VAL A 46 2.59 12.95 -3.69
N ALA A 47 3.33 13.86 -4.33
CA ALA A 47 2.95 15.27 -4.37
C ALA A 47 1.56 15.40 -5.02
N ALA A 48 0.70 16.21 -4.41
CA ALA A 48 -0.60 16.50 -4.99
C ALA A 48 -0.41 17.15 -6.38
N PRO A 49 -1.19 16.72 -7.40
CA PRO A 49 -1.09 17.30 -8.72
C PRO A 49 -1.43 18.79 -8.68
N THR A 50 -0.73 19.59 -9.49
CA THR A 50 -1.06 21.01 -9.65
C THR A 50 -2.38 21.17 -10.41
N ALA A 51 -3.00 22.36 -10.33
CA ALA A 51 -4.24 22.65 -11.04
C ALA A 51 -4.10 22.45 -12.56
N GLU A 52 -2.95 22.85 -13.13
CA GLU A 52 -2.65 22.67 -14.55
C GLU A 52 -2.56 21.19 -14.95
N GLN A 53 -2.06 20.33 -14.06
CA GLN A 53 -2.00 18.88 -14.27
C GLN A 53 -3.35 18.19 -14.09
N MET A 54 -4.23 18.73 -13.24
CA MET A 54 -5.60 18.23 -13.08
C MET A 54 -6.50 18.53 -14.29
N GLU A 55 -6.35 19.70 -14.92
CA GLU A 55 -7.10 20.05 -16.14
C GLU A 55 -6.68 19.25 -17.38
N GLY A 56 -5.45 18.70 -17.39
CA GLY A 56 -4.89 17.89 -18.48
C GLY A 56 -5.35 16.44 -18.54
N GLY A 57 -6.14 15.96 -17.57
CA GLY A 57 -6.44 14.54 -17.40
C GLY A 57 -5.37 13.86 -16.56
N ALA A 58 -5.80 13.22 -15.47
CA ALA A 58 -4.96 12.60 -14.44
C ALA A 58 -4.22 11.33 -14.93
N GLU A 59 -3.47 11.42 -16.03
CA GLU A 59 -2.78 10.28 -16.65
C GLU A 59 -1.33 10.11 -16.16
N GLU A 60 -0.80 11.03 -15.36
CA GLU A 60 0.53 10.94 -14.74
C GLU A 60 0.45 10.99 -13.21
N ALA A 61 -0.15 9.96 -12.60
CA ALA A 61 0.39 9.49 -11.33
C ALA A 61 1.68 8.73 -11.68
N PRO A 62 2.86 9.07 -11.12
CA PRO A 62 4.06 8.30 -11.38
C PRO A 62 3.79 6.87 -10.88
N ALA A 63 3.68 5.94 -11.83
CA ALA A 63 3.69 4.51 -11.58
C ALA A 63 5.12 4.09 -11.19
N GLU A 64 5.66 4.65 -10.11
CA GLU A 64 6.85 4.14 -9.43
C GLU A 64 6.35 3.35 -8.23
N GLY A 65 5.88 2.14 -8.53
CA GLY A 65 5.17 1.29 -7.58
C GLY A 65 4.33 0.26 -8.33
N GLU A 66 4.93 -0.45 -9.29
CA GLU A 66 4.39 -1.70 -9.81
C GLU A 66 4.34 -2.70 -8.65
N ALA A 67 3.28 -2.62 -7.85
CA ALA A 67 2.83 -3.72 -7.02
C ALA A 67 2.36 -4.80 -8.00
N GLU A 68 3.28 -5.69 -8.35
CA GLU A 68 3.02 -6.96 -9.01
C GLU A 68 2.14 -7.76 -8.05
N ALA A 69 0.82 -7.55 -8.14
CA ALA A 69 -0.15 -8.41 -7.53
C ALA A 69 -0.06 -9.75 -8.27
N GLU A 70 0.82 -10.62 -7.78
CA GLU A 70 0.80 -12.05 -8.07
C GLU A 70 -0.53 -12.59 -7.54
N ALA A 71 -1.56 -12.48 -8.38
CA ALA A 71 -2.79 -13.22 -8.23
C ALA A 71 -2.49 -14.69 -8.54
N GLU A 72 -1.93 -15.41 -7.57
CA GLU A 72 -2.03 -16.85 -7.55
C GLU A 72 -3.51 -17.22 -7.45
N ALA A 73 -4.02 -17.76 -8.55
CA ALA A 73 -5.33 -18.38 -8.62
C ALA A 73 -5.46 -19.51 -7.57
N PRO A 74 -6.69 -19.82 -7.17
CA PRO A 74 -7.09 -21.21 -7.32
C PRO A 74 -8.30 -21.35 -8.22
N ALA A 75 -8.35 -22.54 -8.80
CA ALA A 75 -9.26 -22.97 -9.83
C ALA A 75 -10.64 -23.43 -9.31
N GLU A 76 -11.53 -23.65 -10.28
CA GLU A 76 -12.61 -24.65 -10.34
C GLU A 76 -14.08 -24.26 -9.97
N SER A 77 -14.96 -24.67 -10.91
CA SER A 77 -16.42 -24.90 -10.87
C SER A 77 -17.30 -23.63 -10.86
N GLU A 78 -18.17 -23.37 -11.84
CA GLU A 78 -19.21 -24.22 -12.46
C GLU A 78 -19.50 -23.79 -13.91
#